data_AF-S9ZGX5-F1
#
_entry.id   AF-S9ZGX5-F1
#
_cell.length_a   1.000
_cell.length_b   1.000
_cell.length_c   1.000
_cell.angle_alpha   90.00
_cell.angle_beta   90.00
_cell.angle_gamma   90.00
#
_symmetry.space_group_name_H-M   'P 1'
#
loop_
_entity.id
_entity.type
_entity.pdbx_description
1 polymer ?
#
loop_
_entity_poly.entity_id
_entity_poly.type
_entity_poly.pdbx_seq_one_letter_code
_entity_poly.pdbx_strand_id
1 'polypeptide(L)'
;MRVQFAWNTQIYTAQSQSLALLELMVQDDRLRANYVLIPAHVDLPETRVNVESLPTDWRALGARGALHEIGRAWLDSARSAVLSVPSAVLPTERNYLLNPKHPDFARIRLGDPVSLAVDMQLFRNLG
;
A
#
# COMPACT_ATOMS: atom_id res chain seq x y z
N MET A 1 -1.93 0.23 -7.94
CA MET A 1 -1.95 1.47 -7.14
C MET A 1 -3.39 1.69 -6.69
N ARG A 2 -3.65 1.77 -5.38
CA ARG A 2 -4.99 2.00 -4.82
C ARG A 2 -5.02 3.38 -4.17
N VAL A 3 -5.98 4.22 -4.53
CA VAL A 3 -6.24 5.47 -3.80
C VAL A 3 -7.32 5.18 -2.78
N GLN A 4 -7.02 5.34 -1.48
CA GLN A 4 -8.01 5.16 -0.43
C GLN A 4 -8.61 6.52 -0.08
N PHE A 5 -9.85 6.77 -0.54
CA PHE A 5 -10.58 7.98 -0.19
C PHE A 5 -11.33 7.75 1.13
N ALA A 6 -10.71 8.17 2.23
CA ALA A 6 -11.40 8.39 3.50
C ALA A 6 -10.70 9.54 4.24
N TRP A 7 -11.18 10.78 4.01
CA TRP A 7 -10.81 12.04 4.70
C TRP A 7 -9.32 12.48 4.71
N ASN A 8 -8.39 11.57 4.45
CA ASN A 8 -6.95 11.78 4.34
C ASN A 8 -6.47 11.24 2.98
N THR A 9 -6.10 12.14 2.07
CA THR A 9 -5.71 11.81 0.69
C THR A 9 -4.32 11.18 0.69
N GLN A 10 -4.23 9.85 0.74
CA GLN A 10 -2.99 9.10 0.58
C GLN A 10 -3.11 8.05 -0.51
N ILE A 11 -2.02 7.76 -1.20
CA ILE A 11 -1.96 6.73 -2.24
C ILE A 11 -1.29 5.50 -1.66
N TYR A 12 -1.97 4.36 -1.72
CA TYR A 12 -1.45 3.07 -1.28
C TYR A 12 -0.81 2.33 -2.45
N THR A 13 0.42 1.89 -2.25
CA THR A 13 1.24 1.17 -3.22
C THR A 13 1.96 0.01 -2.54
N ALA A 14 2.35 -0.99 -3.31
CA ALA A 14 3.07 -2.15 -2.83
C ALA A 14 4.49 -2.15 -3.39
N GLN A 15 5.45 -2.73 -2.65
CA GLN A 15 6.85 -2.82 -3.07
C GLN A 15 7.05 -3.58 -4.37
N SER A 16 6.21 -4.59 -4.62
CA SER A 16 6.29 -5.46 -5.78
C SER A 16 4.93 -5.60 -6.46
N GLN A 17 4.94 -5.95 -7.75
CA GLN A 17 3.72 -6.32 -8.49
C GLN A 17 3.04 -7.54 -7.85
N SER A 18 3.81 -8.53 -7.41
CA SER A 18 3.30 -9.73 -6.75
C SER A 18 2.56 -9.38 -5.46
N LEU A 19 3.12 -8.49 -4.63
CA LEU A 19 2.45 -8.02 -3.43
C LEU A 19 1.20 -7.20 -3.74
N ALA A 20 1.24 -6.34 -4.76
CA ALA A 20 0.06 -5.61 -5.20
C ALA A 20 -1.08 -6.57 -5.57
N LEU A 21 -0.77 -7.68 -6.25
CA LEU A 21 -1.73 -8.72 -6.56
C LEU A 21 -2.27 -9.41 -5.29
N LEU A 22 -1.40 -9.80 -4.36
CA LEU A 22 -1.81 -10.42 -3.09
C LEU A 22 -2.74 -9.51 -2.26
N GLU A 23 -2.42 -8.21 -2.19
CA GLU A 23 -3.25 -7.21 -1.51
C GLU A 23 -4.62 -7.06 -2.18
N LEU A 24 -4.69 -7.11 -3.51
CA LEU A 24 -5.96 -7.12 -4.23
C LEU A 24 -6.76 -8.39 -3.96
N MET A 25 -6.13 -9.56 -3.93
CA MET A 25 -6.78 -10.85 -3.67
C MET A 25 -7.37 -10.95 -2.26
N VAL A 26 -6.73 -10.35 -1.26
CA VAL A 26 -7.24 -10.31 0.12
C VAL A 26 -8.43 -9.34 0.24
N GLN A 27 -8.51 -8.33 -0.62
CA GLN A 27 -9.53 -7.28 -0.56
C GLN A 27 -10.74 -7.55 -1.46
N ASP A 28 -10.54 -8.25 -2.57
CA ASP A 28 -11.57 -8.53 -3.57
C ASP A 28 -11.67 -10.03 -3.79
N ASP A 29 -12.79 -10.62 -3.35
CA ASP A 29 -13.02 -12.07 -3.36
C ASP A 29 -12.85 -12.72 -4.74
N ARG A 30 -12.92 -11.97 -5.85
CA ARG A 30 -12.94 -12.56 -7.20
C ARG A 30 -12.19 -11.80 -8.29
N LEU A 31 -11.37 -10.79 -7.96
CA LEU A 31 -10.62 -9.98 -8.94
C LEU A 31 -11.41 -9.71 -10.23
N ARG A 32 -12.65 -9.24 -10.09
CA ARG A 32 -13.60 -9.18 -11.23
C ARG A 32 -13.40 -7.97 -12.13
N ALA A 33 -12.46 -7.08 -11.79
CA ALA A 33 -12.19 -5.85 -12.50
C ALA A 33 -10.97 -5.97 -13.41
N ASN A 34 -10.93 -5.14 -14.46
CA ASN A 34 -9.72 -4.91 -15.23
C ASN A 34 -8.78 -4.01 -14.41
N TYR A 35 -7.85 -4.62 -13.67
CA TYR A 35 -6.88 -3.86 -12.89
C TYR A 35 -5.76 -3.33 -13.78
N VAL A 36 -5.30 -2.13 -13.46
CA VAL A 36 -4.09 -1.54 -14.02
C VAL A 36 -3.03 -1.41 -12.94
N LEU A 37 -1.81 -1.73 -13.32
CA LEU A 37 -0.62 -1.46 -12.52
C LEU A 37 0.02 -0.17 -13.04
N ILE A 38 0.29 0.76 -12.12
CA ILE A 38 1.02 1.99 -12.42
C ILE A 38 2.32 1.88 -11.62
N PRO A 39 3.47 1.68 -12.27
CA PRO A 39 4.76 1.69 -11.60
C PRO A 39 5.03 3.06 -10.98
N ALA A 40 5.61 3.09 -9.79
CA ALA A 40 6.09 4.31 -9.16
C ALA A 40 7.57 4.15 -8.83
N HIS A 41 8.40 5.05 -9.35
CA HIS A 41 9.80 5.15 -9.00
C HIS A 41 9.97 6.26 -7.95
N VAL A 42 10.46 5.84 -6.79
CA VAL A 42 10.58 6.68 -5.59
C VAL A 42 12.04 6.73 -5.20
N ASP A 43 12.67 7.89 -5.40
CA ASP A 43 14.03 8.20 -4.95
C ASP A 43 13.96 9.34 -3.93
N LEU A 44 13.36 9.04 -2.78
CA LEU A 44 13.06 9.97 -1.69
C LEU A 44 13.28 9.29 -0.35
N PRO A 45 13.67 10.04 0.70
CA PRO A 45 13.68 9.51 2.06
C PRO A 45 12.29 9.02 2.48
N GLU A 46 12.26 7.86 3.14
CA GLU A 46 11.04 7.27 3.69
C GLU A 46 11.01 7.39 5.22
N THR A 47 9.82 7.64 5.78
CA THR A 47 9.54 7.28 7.17
C THR A 47 9.22 5.80 7.23
N ARG A 48 9.87 5.05 8.12
CA ARG A 48 9.75 3.60 8.17
C ARG A 48 9.09 3.15 9.47
N VAL A 49 8.02 2.36 9.33
CA VAL A 49 7.37 1.66 10.45
C VAL A 49 7.83 0.21 10.43
N ASN A 50 8.35 -0.27 11.55
CA ASN A 50 8.80 -1.66 11.69
C ASN A 50 7.75 -2.48 12.43
N VAL A 51 7.71 -3.79 12.23
CA VAL A 51 6.70 -4.67 12.84
C VAL A 51 6.77 -4.61 14.36
N GLU A 52 7.97 -4.46 14.92
CA GLU A 52 8.25 -4.35 16.36
C GLU A 52 7.68 -3.07 16.98
N SER A 53 7.38 -2.06 16.15
CA SER A 53 6.74 -0.81 16.60
C SER A 53 5.20 -0.86 16.53
N LEU A 54 4.64 -1.96 16.04
CA LEU A 54 3.20 -2.16 15.94
C LEU A 54 2.66 -2.91 17.17
N PRO A 55 1.35 -2.81 17.46
CA PRO A 55 0.71 -3.66 18.46
C PRO A 55 0.94 -5.15 18.20
N THR A 56 0.98 -5.96 19.26
CA THR A 56 1.21 -7.42 19.16
C THR A 56 0.26 -8.12 18.18
N ASP A 57 -1.00 -7.67 18.13
CA ASP A 57 -2.07 -8.18 17.27
C ASP A 57 -2.40 -7.25 16.10
N TRP A 58 -1.42 -6.51 15.58
CA TRP A 58 -1.65 -5.44 14.59
C TRP A 58 -2.42 -5.84 13.33
N ARG A 59 -2.43 -7.13 12.98
CA ARG A 59 -3.19 -7.67 11.83
C ARG A 59 -4.67 -7.94 12.15
N ALA A 60 -5.05 -7.93 13.42
CA ALA A 60 -6.43 -8.14 13.85
C ALA A 60 -7.30 -6.90 13.63
N LEU A 61 -8.61 -7.10 13.52
CA LEU A 61 -9.58 -6.01 13.36
C LEU A 61 -9.49 -4.97 14.48
N GLY A 62 -9.19 -5.41 15.71
CA GLY A 62 -9.07 -4.55 16.89
C GLY A 62 -7.94 -3.51 16.78
N ALA A 63 -6.87 -3.81 16.04
CA ALA A 63 -5.73 -2.91 15.91
C ALA A 63 -5.91 -1.81 14.85
N ARG A 64 -7.01 -1.83 14.07
CA ARG A 64 -7.25 -0.84 13.00
C ARG A 64 -7.21 0.61 13.50
N GLY A 65 -7.71 0.88 14.70
CA GLY A 65 -7.66 2.21 15.31
C GLY A 65 -6.22 2.71 15.49
N ALA A 66 -5.37 1.91 16.14
CA ALA A 66 -3.97 2.23 16.35
C ALA A 66 -3.20 2.41 15.03
N LEU A 67 -3.46 1.56 14.03
CA LEU A 67 -2.84 1.69 12.71
C LEU A 67 -3.26 2.98 11.98
N HIS A 68 -4.53 3.37 12.09
CA HIS A 68 -5.00 4.64 11.54
C HIS A 68 -4.34 5.84 12.21
N GLU A 69 -4.13 5.79 13.52
CA GLU A 69 -3.42 6.85 14.25
C GLU A 69 -1.96 6.99 13.80
N ILE A 70 -1.25 5.89 13.56
CA ILE A 70 0.11 5.91 13.00
C ILE A 70 0.12 6.62 11.63
N GLY A 71 -0.80 6.24 10.73
CA GLY A 71 -0.90 6.86 9.41
C GLY A 71 -1.27 8.34 9.47
N ARG A 72 -2.21 8.70 10.35
CA ARG A 72 -2.63 10.09 10.58
C ARG A 72 -1.49 10.93 11.14
N ALA A 73 -0.80 10.46 12.17
CA ALA A 73 0.32 11.16 12.78
C ALA A 73 1.45 11.41 11.77
N TRP A 74 1.71 10.45 10.87
CA TRP A 74 2.65 10.66 9.77
C TRP A 74 2.17 11.76 8.80
N LEU A 75 0.92 11.71 8.34
CA LEU A 75 0.36 12.72 7.44
C LEU A 75 0.39 14.12 8.05
N ASP A 76 -0.04 14.25 9.31
CA ASP A 76 -0.07 15.52 10.05
C ASP A 76 1.35 16.06 10.27
N SER A 77 2.34 15.18 10.45
CA SER A 77 3.73 15.59 10.61
C SER A 77 4.38 16.11 9.33
N ALA A 78 3.89 15.66 8.17
CA ALA A 78 4.43 15.97 6.83
C ALA A 78 5.97 15.92 6.73
N ARG A 79 6.62 15.02 7.49
CA ARG A 79 8.10 14.93 7.53
C ARG A 79 8.72 14.21 6.33
N SER A 80 7.90 13.48 5.57
CA SER A 80 8.32 12.75 4.37
C SER A 80 7.13 12.60 3.42
N ALA A 81 7.43 12.47 2.12
CA ALA A 81 6.41 12.15 1.12
C ALA A 81 6.01 10.67 1.13
N VAL A 82 6.82 9.81 1.75
CA VAL A 82 6.73 8.36 1.65
C VAL A 82 6.77 7.75 3.05
N LEU A 83 5.73 6.98 3.37
CA LEU A 83 5.69 6.13 4.56
C LEU A 83 5.75 4.67 4.11
N SER A 84 6.78 3.98 4.56
CA SER A 84 6.97 2.57 4.34
C SER A 84 6.43 1.78 5.53
N VAL A 85 5.51 0.84 5.30
CA VAL A 85 4.86 0.01 6.33
C VAL A 85 4.98 -1.47 5.99
N PRO A 86 4.99 -2.39 6.96
CA PRO A 86 4.92 -3.82 6.66
C PRO A 86 3.58 -4.18 6.01
N SER A 87 3.57 -5.12 5.06
CA SER A 87 2.32 -5.67 4.54
C SER A 87 1.64 -6.58 5.58
N ALA A 88 0.33 -6.42 5.75
CA ALA A 88 -0.47 -7.33 6.56
C ALA A 88 -0.58 -8.74 5.95
N VAL A 89 -0.47 -8.83 4.61
CA VAL A 89 -0.55 -10.07 3.85
C VAL A 89 0.77 -10.83 3.91
N LEU A 90 1.89 -10.13 3.68
CA LEU A 90 3.23 -10.72 3.71
C LEU A 90 4.21 -9.80 4.48
N PRO A 91 4.34 -9.96 5.81
CA PRO A 91 5.08 -9.02 6.67
C PRO A 91 6.58 -8.83 6.34
N THR A 92 7.17 -9.74 5.57
CA THR A 92 8.54 -9.62 5.05
C THR A 92 8.66 -8.63 3.91
N GLU A 93 7.55 -8.26 3.26
CA GLU A 93 7.47 -7.23 2.24
C GLU A 93 6.75 -5.97 2.75
N ARG A 94 6.82 -4.89 1.97
CA ARG A 94 6.38 -3.56 2.40
C ARG A 94 5.35 -2.96 1.45
N ASN A 95 4.44 -2.19 2.04
CA ASN A 95 3.61 -1.26 1.31
C ASN A 95 4.12 0.16 1.54
N TYR A 96 3.85 1.03 0.58
CA TYR A 96 4.22 2.43 0.61
C TYR A 96 2.97 3.29 0.50
N LEU A 97 2.82 4.17 1.49
CA LEU A 97 1.84 5.24 1.52
C LEU A 97 2.51 6.51 1.01
N LEU A 98 1.95 7.10 -0.05
CA LEU A 98 2.44 8.34 -0.63
C LEU A 98 1.52 9.48 -0.22
N ASN A 99 2.09 10.61 0.20
CA ASN A 99 1.36 11.81 0.60
C ASN A 99 1.37 12.85 -0.53
N PRO A 100 0.28 13.00 -1.30
CA PRO A 100 0.20 13.97 -2.40
C PRO A 100 0.29 15.43 -1.95
N LYS A 101 0.07 15.71 -0.67
CA LYS A 101 0.19 17.06 -0.10
C LYS A 101 1.63 17.43 0.28
N HIS A 102 2.55 16.46 0.30
CA HIS A 102 3.95 16.73 0.62
C HIS A 102 4.67 17.37 -0.59
N PRO A 103 5.48 18.43 -0.43
CA PRO A 103 6.16 19.10 -1.55
C PRO A 103 7.00 18.15 -2.42
N ASP A 104 7.73 17.22 -1.80
CA ASP A 104 8.53 16.22 -2.54
C ASP A 104 7.70 15.18 -3.31
N PHE A 105 6.38 15.08 -3.13
CA PHE A 105 5.55 14.12 -3.87
C PHE A 105 5.70 14.28 -5.39
N ALA A 106 5.87 15.52 -5.86
CA ALA A 106 6.08 15.84 -7.27
C ALA A 106 7.37 15.22 -7.86
N ARG A 107 8.29 14.73 -7.01
CA ARG A 107 9.53 14.06 -7.42
C ARG A 107 9.32 12.56 -7.66
N ILE A 108 8.19 11.99 -7.26
CA ILE A 108 7.84 10.60 -7.54
C ILE A 108 7.50 10.48 -9.02
N ARG A 109 8.21 9.61 -9.73
CA ARG A 109 7.99 9.40 -11.16
C ARG A 109 7.06 8.21 -11.35
N LEU A 110 5.95 8.42 -12.04
CA LEU A 110 5.05 7.35 -12.43
C LEU A 110 5.45 6.80 -13.80
N GLY A 111 5.43 5.48 -13.95
CA GLY A 111 5.52 4.82 -15.25
C GLY A 111 4.16 4.73 -15.93
N ASP A 112 4.16 4.21 -17.15
CA ASP A 112 2.92 4.02 -17.92
C ASP A 112 2.00 2.99 -17.24
N PRO A 113 0.67 3.18 -17.29
CA PRO A 113 -0.27 2.17 -16.85
C PRO A 113 -0.14 0.89 -17.68
N VAL A 114 -0.02 -0.24 -17.01
CA VAL A 114 0.06 -1.57 -17.63
C VAL A 114 -1.14 -2.40 -17.18
N SER A 115 -1.76 -3.14 -18.10
CA SER A 115 -2.82 -4.08 -17.76
C SER A 115 -2.27 -5.18 -16.86
N LEU A 116 -2.93 -5.43 -15.73
CA LEU A 116 -2.58 -6.54 -14.85
C LEU A 116 -3.18 -7.83 -15.43
N ALA A 117 -2.44 -8.48 -16.33
CA ALA A 117 -2.82 -9.77 -16.90
C ALA A 117 -2.46 -10.90 -15.91
N VAL A 118 -3.44 -11.38 -15.15
CA VAL A 118 -3.30 -12.54 -14.27
C VAL A 118 -3.91 -13.75 -14.95
N ASP A 119 -3.19 -14.87 -14.95
CA ASP A 119 -3.75 -16.13 -15.42
C ASP A 119 -4.88 -16.57 -14.47
N MET A 120 -6.10 -16.66 -14.99
CA MET A 120 -7.28 -17.07 -14.22
C MET A 120 -7.16 -18.49 -13.65
N GLN A 121 -6.23 -19.32 -14.15
CA GLN A 121 -5.89 -20.61 -13.55
C GLN A 121 -5.37 -20.48 -12.12
N LEU A 122 -4.73 -19.36 -11.77
CA LEU A 122 -4.28 -19.05 -10.42
C LEU A 122 -5.42 -19.20 -9.40
N PHE A 123 -6.65 -18.86 -9.78
CA PHE A 123 -7.82 -18.90 -8.91
C PHE A 123 -8.50 -20.26 -8.82
N ARG A 124 -8.19 -21.20 -9.73
CA ARG A 124 -8.84 -22.53 -9.72
C ARG A 124 -8.45 -23.39 -8.53
N ASN A 125 -7.24 -23.19 -8.01
CA ASN A 125 -6.70 -23.98 -6.89
C ASN A 125 -6.95 -23.32 -5.52
N LEU A 126 -7.65 -22.18 -5.49
CA LEU A 126 -7.97 -21.41 -4.29
C LEU A 126 -9.45 -21.57 -3.87
N GLY A 127 -10.17 -22.52 -4.47
CA GLY A 127 -11.57 -22.84 -4.21
C GLY A 127 -11.76 -24.24 -3.65
#